data_AF-A0A923ELR5-F1
#
_entry.id   AF-A0A923ELR5-F1
#
_cell.length_a   1.000
_cell.length_b   1.000
_cell.length_c   1.000
_cell.angle_alpha   90.00
_cell.angle_beta   90.00
_cell.angle_gamma   90.00
#
_symmetry.space_group_name_H-M   'P 1'
#
loop_
_entity.id
_entity.type
_entity.pdbx_description
1 polymer ?
#
loop_
_entity_poly.entity_id
_entity_poly.type
_entity_poly.pdbx_seq_one_letter_code
_entity_poly.pdbx_strand_id
1 'polypeptide(L)'
;MKKVAVNTYRKDKYYPRVVRAFAKVLSKINIVAPVDVLIEMGNLSRKNHDAWRQGKVPYLKRVIEGNLSKADRILRIIGFYAHDLNMIPIITNYHQWGKGKKRPLQFSKSGDRKVEEAYSGHYRWNQSDEKKQAIIDRAMPEPVA
;
A
#
# COMPACT_ATOMS: atom_id res chain seq x y z
N MET A 1 19.73 -8.13 -6.99
CA MET A 1 18.33 -8.41 -6.56
C MET A 1 17.45 -8.54 -7.80
N LYS A 2 16.75 -9.66 -8.03
CA LYS A 2 15.95 -9.87 -9.26
C LYS A 2 14.84 -8.80 -9.39
N LYS A 3 14.66 -8.20 -10.56
CA LYS A 3 13.61 -7.18 -10.79
C LYS A 3 12.23 -7.84 -10.68
N VAL A 4 11.29 -7.20 -9.99
CA VAL A 4 9.87 -7.63 -10.00
C VAL A 4 9.28 -7.19 -11.34
N ALA A 5 8.73 -8.13 -12.10
CA ALA A 5 8.08 -7.87 -13.38
C ALA A 5 6.64 -8.40 -13.40
N VAL A 6 5.79 -7.85 -14.28
CA VAL A 6 4.37 -8.23 -14.44
C VAL A 6 4.17 -9.74 -14.56
N ASN A 7 5.05 -10.45 -15.24
CA ASN A 7 4.92 -11.91 -15.47
C ASN A 7 5.50 -12.77 -14.32
N THR A 8 6.24 -12.18 -13.38
CA THR A 8 6.96 -12.95 -12.33
C THR A 8 6.65 -12.50 -10.91
N TYR A 9 5.89 -11.42 -10.71
CA TYR A 9 5.68 -10.83 -9.39
C TYR A 9 5.02 -11.78 -8.38
N ARG A 10 4.20 -12.74 -8.85
CA ARG A 10 3.57 -13.76 -8.00
C ARG A 10 4.57 -14.75 -7.40
N LYS A 11 5.75 -14.91 -8.01
CA LYS A 11 6.86 -15.74 -7.49
C LYS A 11 7.71 -15.00 -6.45
N ASP A 12 7.37 -13.75 -6.14
CA ASP A 12 8.12 -12.97 -5.18
C ASP A 12 7.91 -13.48 -3.75
N LYS A 13 8.98 -13.52 -2.95
CA LYS A 13 8.89 -13.96 -1.55
C LYS A 13 7.94 -13.11 -0.69
N TYR A 14 7.67 -11.86 -1.07
CA TYR A 14 6.73 -11.00 -0.34
C TYR A 14 5.29 -11.14 -0.83
N TYR A 15 5.04 -11.73 -2.01
CA TYR A 15 3.71 -11.81 -2.62
C TYR A 15 2.64 -12.41 -1.69
N PRO A 16 2.86 -13.55 -1.01
CA PRO A 16 1.82 -14.13 -0.14
C PRO A 16 1.45 -13.24 1.06
N ARG A 17 2.39 -12.42 1.56
CA ARG A 17 2.12 -11.48 2.65
C ARG A 17 1.43 -10.22 2.15
N VAL A 18 1.80 -9.74 0.96
CA VAL A 18 1.15 -8.59 0.31
C VAL A 18 -0.31 -8.92 0.02
N VAL A 19 -0.61 -10.06 -0.60
CA VAL A 19 -1.99 -10.48 -0.91
C VAL A 19 -2.86 -10.57 0.35
N ARG A 20 -2.32 -11.18 1.42
CA ARG A 20 -3.01 -11.26 2.72
C ARG A 20 -3.29 -9.87 3.30
N ALA A 21 -2.30 -9.00 3.36
CA ALA A 21 -2.47 -7.64 3.89
C ALA A 21 -3.43 -6.80 3.01
N PHE A 22 -3.31 -6.91 1.69
CA PHE A 22 -4.19 -6.25 0.73
C PHE A 22 -5.65 -6.67 0.94
N ALA A 23 -5.91 -7.97 1.09
CA ALA A 23 -7.24 -8.50 1.35
C ALA A 23 -7.81 -8.02 2.71
N LYS A 24 -6.98 -7.93 3.76
CA LYS A 24 -7.38 -7.34 5.06
C LYS A 24 -7.78 -5.87 4.97
N VAL A 25 -7.11 -5.09 4.13
CA VAL A 25 -7.51 -3.69 3.88
C VAL A 25 -8.82 -3.67 3.10
N LEU A 26 -8.90 -4.45 2.03
CA LEU A 26 -10.08 -4.53 1.15
C LEU A 26 -11.33 -5.02 1.89
N SER A 27 -11.21 -5.92 2.87
CA SER A 27 -12.35 -6.40 3.66
C SER A 27 -12.97 -5.31 4.53
N LYS A 28 -12.19 -4.29 4.92
CA LYS A 28 -12.66 -3.17 5.75
C LYS A 28 -13.26 -2.05 4.90
N ILE A 29 -12.65 -1.74 3.75
CA ILE A 29 -13.02 -0.61 2.89
C ILE A 29 -12.79 -0.93 1.41
N ASN A 30 -13.52 -0.25 0.51
CA ASN A 30 -13.41 -0.44 -0.95
C ASN A 30 -12.22 0.29 -1.60
N ILE A 31 -11.26 0.77 -0.82
CA ILE A 31 -10.06 1.48 -1.32
C ILE A 31 -8.85 0.88 -0.62
N VAL A 32 -7.82 0.54 -1.40
CA VAL A 32 -6.55 0.05 -0.86
C VAL A 32 -5.46 1.06 -1.18
N ALA A 33 -4.90 1.69 -0.15
CA ALA A 33 -3.72 2.53 -0.28
C ALA A 33 -2.45 1.72 0.03
N PRO A 34 -1.31 2.01 -0.63
CA PRO A 34 -0.05 1.34 -0.31
C PRO A 34 0.38 1.50 1.16
N VAL A 35 0.08 2.64 1.78
CA VAL A 35 0.39 2.88 3.19
C VAL A 35 -0.36 1.94 4.13
N ASP A 36 -1.61 1.60 3.82
CA ASP A 36 -2.42 0.70 4.65
C ASP A 36 -1.89 -0.73 4.56
N VAL A 37 -1.48 -1.16 3.36
CA VAL A 37 -0.84 -2.47 3.17
C VAL A 37 0.49 -2.54 3.92
N LEU A 38 1.29 -1.47 3.90
CA LEU A 38 2.54 -1.42 4.67
C LEU A 38 2.28 -1.47 6.17
N ILE A 39 1.20 -0.84 6.67
CA ILE A 39 0.78 -0.92 8.07
C ILE A 39 0.36 -2.35 8.44
N GLU A 40 -0.53 -2.96 7.65
CA GLU A 40 -1.00 -4.34 7.86
C GLU A 40 0.13 -5.38 7.78
N MET A 41 1.16 -5.13 6.97
CA MET A 41 2.36 -5.98 6.90
C MET A 41 3.33 -5.78 8.06
N GLY A 42 3.15 -4.74 8.90
CA GLY A 42 4.09 -4.34 9.95
C GLY A 42 5.35 -3.67 9.41
N ASN A 43 5.29 -3.11 8.20
CA ASN A 43 6.38 -2.34 7.59
C ASN A 43 6.29 -0.83 7.82
N LEU A 44 5.20 -0.37 8.43
CA LEU A 44 5.01 0.99 8.89
C LEU A 44 4.15 0.94 10.16
N SER A 45 4.63 1.46 11.28
CA SER A 45 3.79 1.52 12.48
C SER A 45 2.73 2.62 12.34
N ARG A 46 1.55 2.42 12.96
CA ARG A 46 0.50 3.45 13.01
C ARG A 46 1.02 4.76 13.63
N LYS A 47 1.84 4.66 14.69
CA LYS A 47 2.49 5.80 15.33
C LYS A 47 3.35 6.61 14.34
N ASN A 48 4.16 5.93 13.53
CA ASN A 48 5.03 6.58 12.54
C ASN A 48 4.23 7.17 11.39
N HIS A 49 3.20 6.47 10.91
CA HIS A 49 2.25 7.01 9.94
C HIS A 49 1.61 8.31 10.45
N ASP A 50 1.08 8.30 11.67
CA ASP A 50 0.39 9.46 12.24
C ASP A 50 1.34 10.63 12.49
N ALA A 51 2.58 10.36 12.94
CA ALA A 51 3.62 11.37 13.05
C ALA A 51 3.96 12.02 11.69
N TRP A 52 4.03 11.22 10.62
CA TRP A 52 4.19 11.73 9.26
C TRP A 52 2.96 12.52 8.80
N ARG A 53 1.74 12.03 9.04
CA ARG A 53 0.50 12.77 8.72
C ARG A 53 0.43 14.10 9.46
N GLN A 54 0.93 14.20 10.69
CA GLN A 54 1.04 15.43 11.47
C GLN A 54 2.21 16.34 11.04
N GLY A 55 3.04 15.93 10.08
CA GLY A 55 4.20 16.69 9.63
C GLY A 55 5.42 16.65 10.55
N LYS A 56 5.41 15.80 11.58
CA LYS A 56 6.56 15.59 12.50
C LYS A 56 7.70 14.83 11.84
N VAL A 57 7.38 14.05 10.80
CA VAL A 57 8.35 13.35 9.95
C VAL A 57 8.33 14.02 8.57
N PRO A 58 9.48 14.41 8.01
CA PRO A 58 9.53 15.17 6.75
C PRO A 58 9.09 14.35 5.53
N TYR A 59 9.34 13.04 5.53
CA TYR A 59 8.90 12.13 4.46
C TYR A 59 8.68 10.71 4.96
N LEU A 60 7.71 9.99 4.41
CA LEU A 60 7.25 8.69 4.95
C LEU A 60 8.35 7.63 4.97
N LYS A 61 9.15 7.52 3.90
CA LYS A 61 10.24 6.53 3.78
C LYS A 61 11.27 6.63 4.91
N ARG A 62 11.34 7.75 5.65
CA ARG A 62 12.23 7.90 6.82
C ARG A 62 11.87 6.97 7.97
N VAL A 63 10.61 6.57 8.07
CA VAL A 63 10.06 5.83 9.23
C VAL A 63 9.44 4.50 8.82
N ILE A 64 9.77 4.02 7.62
CA ILE A 64 9.44 2.65 7.19
C ILE A 64 10.36 1.68 7.91
N GLU A 65 9.78 0.61 8.43
CA GLU A 65 10.49 -0.44 9.15
C GLU A 65 11.25 -1.36 8.18
N GLY A 66 12.54 -1.54 8.42
CA GLY A 66 13.44 -2.36 7.62
C GLY A 66 14.12 -1.59 6.47
N ASN A 67 14.26 -2.23 5.31
CA ASN A 67 15.01 -1.67 4.17
C ASN A 67 14.08 -1.03 3.13
N LEU A 68 14.43 0.17 2.64
CA LEU A 68 13.68 0.89 1.58
C LEU A 68 13.49 0.06 0.30
N SER A 69 14.49 -0.76 -0.06
CA SER A 69 14.41 -1.66 -1.22
C SER A 69 13.32 -2.72 -1.08
N LYS A 70 13.01 -3.15 0.16
CA LYS A 70 11.88 -4.03 0.46
C LYS A 70 10.56 -3.29 0.26
N ALA A 71 10.46 -2.05 0.74
CA ALA A 71 9.25 -1.23 0.57
C ALA A 71 8.95 -0.96 -0.91
N ASP A 72 9.95 -0.58 -1.69
CA ASP A 72 9.81 -0.35 -3.13
C ASP A 72 9.40 -1.65 -3.88
N ARG A 73 9.86 -2.80 -3.39
CA ARG A 73 9.47 -4.12 -3.92
C ARG A 73 8.01 -4.46 -3.61
N ILE A 74 7.57 -4.23 -2.37
CA ILE A 74 6.18 -4.41 -1.93
C ILE A 74 5.27 -3.50 -2.75
N LEU A 75 5.64 -2.23 -2.94
CA LEU A 75 4.87 -1.25 -3.70
C LEU A 75 4.59 -1.71 -5.14
N ARG A 76 5.60 -2.28 -5.80
CA ARG A 76 5.43 -2.87 -7.14
C ARG A 76 4.47 -4.06 -7.15
N ILE A 77 4.55 -4.93 -6.14
CA ILE A 77 3.64 -6.08 -6.02
C ILE A 77 2.20 -5.62 -5.82
N ILE A 78 1.97 -4.60 -4.99
CA ILE A 78 0.65 -3.99 -4.77
C ILE A 78 0.08 -3.50 -6.11
N GLY A 79 0.87 -2.74 -6.88
CA GLY A 79 0.41 -2.21 -8.16
C GLY A 79 0.09 -3.29 -9.19
N PHE A 80 0.92 -4.32 -9.32
CA PHE A 80 0.62 -5.44 -10.23
C PHE A 80 -0.59 -6.27 -9.77
N TYR A 81 -0.73 -6.48 -8.47
CA TYR A 81 -1.87 -7.22 -7.95
C TYR A 81 -3.19 -6.45 -8.13
N ALA A 82 -3.21 -5.15 -7.84
CA ALA A 82 -4.38 -4.31 -8.07
C ALA A 82 -4.77 -4.22 -9.55
N HIS A 83 -3.78 -4.17 -10.45
CA HIS A 83 -3.99 -4.25 -11.89
C HIS A 83 -4.64 -5.59 -12.29
N ASP A 84 -4.14 -6.72 -11.80
CA ASP A 84 -4.73 -8.04 -12.07
C ASP A 84 -6.16 -8.19 -11.52
N LEU A 85 -6.50 -7.44 -10.47
CA LEU A 85 -7.85 -7.35 -9.92
C LEU A 85 -8.73 -6.34 -10.66
N ASN A 86 -8.26 -5.70 -11.73
CA ASN A 86 -8.97 -4.66 -12.50
C ASN A 86 -9.48 -3.49 -11.63
N MET A 87 -8.77 -3.15 -10.56
CA MET A 87 -9.14 -2.02 -9.70
C MET A 87 -8.81 -0.68 -10.36
N ILE A 88 -9.61 0.34 -10.04
CA ILE A 88 -9.42 1.68 -10.60
C ILE A 88 -8.32 2.42 -9.83
N PRO A 89 -7.24 2.88 -10.49
CA PRO A 89 -6.23 3.71 -9.84
C PRO A 89 -6.76 5.13 -9.62
N ILE A 90 -6.49 5.68 -8.43
CA ILE A 90 -6.86 7.04 -8.03
C ILE A 90 -5.64 7.67 -7.37
N ILE A 91 -5.28 8.89 -7.76
CA ILE A 91 -4.21 9.63 -7.09
C ILE A 91 -4.78 10.41 -5.90
N THR A 92 -4.18 10.22 -4.72
CA THR A 92 -4.58 10.93 -3.51
C THR A 92 -3.51 11.94 -3.09
N ASN A 93 -3.89 13.21 -2.97
CA ASN A 93 -2.98 14.28 -2.52
C ASN A 93 -2.90 14.32 -0.99
N TYR A 94 -1.75 13.92 -0.44
CA TYR A 94 -1.53 13.90 1.00
C TYR A 94 -1.13 15.28 1.52
N HIS A 95 -1.97 15.84 2.39
CA HIS A 95 -1.68 17.08 3.13
C HIS A 95 -1.60 16.80 4.63
N GLN A 96 -0.79 17.58 5.34
CA GLN A 96 -0.67 17.49 6.80
C GLN A 96 -2.04 17.54 7.50
N TRP A 97 -2.18 16.77 8.57
CA TRP A 97 -3.27 16.83 9.52
C TRP A 97 -3.09 17.99 10.51
N GLY A 98 -4.17 18.42 11.14
CA GLY A 98 -4.17 19.48 12.14
C GLY A 98 -4.83 20.79 11.69
N LYS A 99 -4.77 21.79 12.57
CA LYS A 99 -5.30 23.14 12.36
C LYS A 99 -4.25 24.02 11.65
N GLY A 100 -4.70 24.97 10.82
CA GLY A 100 -3.84 25.90 10.10
C GLY A 100 -3.49 25.47 8.66
N LYS A 101 -2.49 26.13 8.06
CA LYS A 101 -2.07 25.89 6.67
C LYS A 101 -1.43 24.51 6.53
N LYS A 102 -2.14 23.59 5.89
CA LYS A 102 -1.70 22.21 5.67
C LYS A 102 -0.71 22.15 4.51
N ARG A 103 0.54 21.78 4.79
CA ARG A 103 1.55 21.59 3.74
C ARG A 103 1.37 20.23 3.05
N PRO A 104 1.70 20.10 1.76
CA PRO A 104 1.80 18.80 1.11
C PRO A 104 2.84 17.93 1.82
N LEU A 105 2.54 16.64 1.96
CA LEU A 105 3.46 15.64 2.48
C LEU A 105 4.26 15.00 1.35
N GLN A 106 5.47 14.56 1.66
CA GLN A 106 6.32 13.80 0.76
C GLN A 106 6.45 12.36 1.23
N PHE A 107 6.60 11.42 0.31
CA PHE A 107 6.86 10.02 0.60
C PHE A 107 8.37 9.74 0.65
N SER A 108 9.16 10.40 -0.20
CA SER A 108 10.60 10.20 -0.32
C SER A 108 11.40 11.47 -0.01
N LYS A 109 12.71 11.30 0.29
CA LYS A 109 13.62 12.45 0.52
C LYS A 109 13.83 13.28 -0.75
N SER A 110 13.87 12.63 -1.91
CA SER A 110 14.16 13.27 -3.20
C SER A 110 12.92 13.91 -3.84
N GLY A 111 11.72 13.54 -3.41
CA GLY A 111 10.48 13.92 -4.10
C GLY A 111 10.39 13.38 -5.52
N ASP A 112 10.99 12.20 -5.79
CA ASP A 112 10.98 11.61 -7.13
C ASP A 112 9.54 11.32 -7.56
N ARG A 113 9.10 11.94 -8.66
CA ARG A 113 7.70 11.90 -9.08
C ARG A 113 7.15 10.47 -9.20
N LYS A 114 7.94 9.52 -9.71
CA LYS A 114 7.48 8.13 -9.86
C LYS A 114 7.28 7.45 -8.50
N VAL A 115 8.14 7.76 -7.53
CA VAL A 115 7.99 7.27 -6.16
C VAL A 115 6.78 7.91 -5.50
N GLU A 116 6.62 9.23 -5.61
CA GLU A 116 5.48 9.94 -5.01
C GLU A 116 4.14 9.46 -5.60
N GLU A 117 4.04 9.29 -6.92
CA GLU A 117 2.87 8.73 -7.61
C GLU A 117 2.58 7.29 -7.16
N ALA A 118 3.60 6.46 -7.02
CA ALA A 118 3.41 5.06 -6.61
C ALA A 118 2.85 4.94 -5.19
N TYR A 119 3.27 5.80 -4.26
CA TYR A 119 2.74 5.80 -2.89
C TYR A 119 1.37 6.49 -2.76
N SER A 120 1.10 7.53 -3.57
CA SER A 120 -0.18 8.24 -3.59
C SER A 120 -1.26 7.54 -4.42
N GLY A 121 -0.88 6.57 -5.26
CA GLY A 121 -1.78 5.75 -6.06
C GLY A 121 -2.58 4.77 -5.21
N HIS A 122 -3.84 5.10 -4.96
CA HIS A 122 -4.82 4.25 -4.31
C HIS A 122 -5.55 3.41 -5.36
N TYR A 123 -6.08 2.27 -4.95
CA TYR A 123 -6.83 1.37 -5.81
C TYR A 123 -8.25 1.22 -5.28
N ARG A 124 -9.25 1.66 -6.04
CA ARG A 124 -10.66 1.54 -5.68
C ARG A 124 -11.27 0.30 -6.30
N TRP A 125 -11.97 -0.47 -5.46
CA TRP A 125 -12.80 -1.58 -5.89
C TRP A 125 -14.02 -1.07 -6.67
N ASN A 126 -14.28 -1.67 -7.82
CA ASN A 126 -15.31 -1.25 -8.79
C ASN A 126 -16.07 -2.45 -9.40
N GLN A 127 -16.02 -3.60 -8.75
CA GLN A 127 -16.71 -4.83 -9.17
C GLN A 127 -17.73 -5.25 -8.10
N SER A 128 -18.42 -6.37 -8.30
CA SER A 128 -19.43 -6.86 -7.37
C SER A 128 -18.84 -7.30 -6.02
N ASP A 129 -19.69 -7.33 -4.99
CA ASP A 129 -19.29 -7.73 -3.64
C ASP A 129 -18.99 -9.23 -3.55
N GLU A 130 -19.62 -10.07 -4.38
CA GLU A 130 -19.32 -11.51 -4.45
C GLU A 130 -17.90 -11.75 -4.95
N LYS A 131 -17.49 -11.02 -6.00
CA LYS A 131 -16.10 -11.06 -6.48
C LYS A 131 -15.14 -10.56 -5.41
N LYS A 132 -15.53 -9.54 -4.66
CA LYS A 132 -14.72 -9.00 -3.57
C LYS A 132 -14.49 -10.05 -2.49
N GLN A 133 -15.56 -10.72 -2.06
CA GLN A 133 -15.53 -11.77 -1.05
C GLN A 133 -14.68 -12.96 -1.51
N ALA A 134 -14.83 -13.42 -2.76
CA ALA A 134 -14.02 -14.51 -3.30
C ALA A 134 -12.51 -14.20 -3.30
N ILE A 135 -12.11 -12.94 -3.54
CA ILE A 135 -10.72 -12.51 -3.44
C ILE A 135 -10.22 -12.52 -1.99
N ILE A 136 -11.06 -12.07 -1.05
CA ILE A 136 -10.77 -12.08 0.38
C ILE A 136 -10.57 -13.50 0.89
N ASP A 137 -11.50 -14.40 0.58
CA ASP A 137 -11.47 -15.81 1.02
C ASP A 137 -10.26 -16.55 0.46
N ARG A 138 -9.92 -16.33 -0.82
CA ARG A 138 -8.73 -16.92 -1.44
C ARG A 138 -7.43 -16.44 -0.79
N ALA A 139 -7.40 -15.18 -0.35
CA ALA A 139 -6.22 -14.58 0.26
C ALA A 139 -6.08 -14.94 1.75
N MET A 140 -7.20 -15.19 2.42
CA MET A 140 -7.30 -15.48 3.85
C MET A 140 -8.26 -16.65 4.05
N PRO A 141 -7.82 -17.89 3.80
CA PRO A 141 -8.65 -19.04 4.12
C PRO A 141 -8.92 -19.05 5.63
N GLU A 142 -10.16 -19.32 6.01
CA GLU A 142 -10.56 -19.59 7.40
C GLU A 142 -9.55 -20.58 8.02
N PRO A 143 -9.15 -20.41 9.29
CA PRO A 143 -8.38 -21.44 9.97
C PRO A 143 -9.15 -22.74 9.87
N VAL A 144 -8.52 -23.78 9.31
CA VAL A 144 -9.08 -25.14 9.39
C VAL A 144 -9.20 -25.45 10.87
N ALA A 145 -10.45 -25.62 11.33
CA ALA A 145 -10.80 -25.94 12.70
C ALA A 145 -10.20 -27.27 13.16
#